data_AF-A0A2V8DJ81-F1
#
_entry.id   AF-A0A2V8DJ81-F1
#
_cell.length_a   1.000
_cell.length_b   1.000
_cell.length_c   1.000
_cell.angle_alpha   90.00
_cell.angle_beta   90.00
_cell.angle_gamma   90.00
#
_symmetry.space_group_name_H-M   'P 1'
#
loop_
_entity.id
_entity.type
_entity.pdbx_description
1 polymer ?
#
loop_
_entity_poly.entity_id
_entity_poly.type
_entity_poly.pdbx_seq_one_letter_code
_entity_poly.pdbx_strand_id
1 'polypeptide(L)' 'MSQKTVQLLIGRIVTDEELRLRFVRQPLETLTALREQGFELTASEIEALVETDRQLWNSAAARIHPSLQRCSLCP' A
#
# COMPACT_ATOMS: atom_id res chain seq x y z
N MET A 1 -3.54 6.98 18.61
CA MET A 1 -3.06 6.19 17.45
C MET A 1 -4.25 5.59 16.76
N SER A 2 -4.62 6.11 15.58
CA SER A 2 -5.82 5.66 14.88
C SER A 2 -5.44 4.64 13.82
N GLN A 3 -6.01 3.43 13.86
CA GLN A 3 -5.89 2.43 12.79
C GLN A 3 -6.28 2.95 11.38
N LYS A 4 -6.87 4.15 11.29
CA LYS A 4 -7.24 4.83 10.05
C LYS A 4 -6.09 4.92 9.04
N THR A 5 -4.87 5.25 9.48
CA THR A 5 -3.73 5.39 8.56
C THR A 5 -3.39 4.06 7.89
N VAL A 6 -3.32 2.98 8.67
CA VAL A 6 -3.05 1.63 8.16
C VAL A 6 -4.19 1.15 7.25
N GLN A 7 -5.45 1.34 7.65
CA GLN A 7 -6.61 0.98 6.83
C GLN A 7 -6.60 1.73 5.47
N LEU A 8 -6.28 3.02 5.49
CA LEU A 8 -6.14 3.83 4.29
C LEU A 8 -5.00 3.29 3.40
N LEU A 9 -3.84 2.96 3.99
CA LEU A 9 -2.70 2.45 3.24
C LEU A 9 -2.95 1.07 2.64
N ILE A 10 -3.61 0.17 3.36
CA ILE A 10 -4.07 -1.11 2.82
C ILE A 10 -4.95 -0.86 1.59
N GLY A 11 -5.95 0.02 1.73
CA GLY A 11 -6.80 0.40 0.61
C GLY A 11 -6.01 0.97 -0.57
N ARG A 12 -5.05 1.86 -0.32
CA ARG A 12 -4.20 2.44 -1.36
C ARG A 12 -3.27 1.42 -2.00
N ILE A 13 -2.61 0.54 -1.26
CA ILE A 13 -1.75 -0.50 -1.85
C ILE A 13 -2.56 -1.40 -2.78
N VAL A 14 -3.82 -1.69 -2.46
CA VAL A 14 -4.66 -2.52 -3.34
C VAL A 14 -5.18 -1.75 -4.56
N THR A 15 -5.47 -0.46 -4.43
CA THR A 15 -6.13 0.33 -5.50
C THR A 15 -5.19 1.18 -6.33
N ASP A 16 -4.10 1.68 -5.78
CA ASP A 16 -3.10 2.54 -6.44
C ASP A 16 -1.98 1.66 -7.01
N GLU A 17 -1.98 1.48 -8.33
CA GLU A 17 -1.05 0.55 -9.01
C GLU A 17 0.41 0.98 -8.85
N GLU A 18 0.70 2.27 -9.00
CA GLU A 18 2.07 2.78 -8.89
C GLU A 18 2.59 2.59 -7.46
N LEU A 19 1.77 2.93 -6.45
CA LEU A 19 2.11 2.67 -5.05
C LEU A 19 2.34 1.18 -4.81
N ARG A 20 1.45 0.31 -5.32
CA ARG A 20 1.56 -1.14 -5.16
C ARG A 20 2.87 -1.68 -5.73
N LEU A 21 3.23 -1.28 -6.95
CA LEU A 21 4.45 -1.73 -7.62
C LEU A 21 5.70 -1.31 -6.83
N ARG A 22 5.72 -0.07 -6.35
CA ARG A 22 6.81 0.43 -5.48
C ARG A 22 6.88 -0.34 -4.17
N PHE A 23 5.74 -0.53 -3.51
CA PHE A 23 5.63 -1.23 -2.23
C PHE A 23 6.08 -2.69 -2.34
N VAL A 24 5.62 -3.43 -3.33
CA VAL A 24 6.00 -4.84 -3.55
C VAL A 24 7.51 -4.99 -3.80
N ARG A 25 8.12 -4.02 -4.48
CA ARG A 25 9.56 -4.03 -4.80
C ARG A 25 10.43 -3.63 -3.60
N GLN A 26 10.03 -2.57 -2.90
CA GLN A 26 10.80 -1.89 -1.84
C GLN A 26 9.85 -1.43 -0.72
N PRO A 27 9.34 -2.36 0.11
CA PRO A 27 8.27 -2.04 1.06
C PRO A 27 8.74 -1.11 2.17
N LEU A 28 9.95 -1.32 2.71
CA LEU A 28 10.48 -0.51 3.81
C LEU A 28 10.76 0.93 3.34
N GLU A 29 11.37 1.09 2.18
CA GLU A 29 11.66 2.40 1.59
C GLU A 29 10.37 3.13 1.22
N THR A 30 9.38 2.42 0.67
CA THR A 30 8.08 2.99 0.33
C THR A 30 7.34 3.51 1.57
N LEU A 31 7.30 2.73 2.65
CA LEU A 31 6.65 3.14 3.90
C LEU A 31 7.42 4.25 4.62
N THR A 32 8.76 4.23 4.57
CA THR A 32 9.58 5.30 5.13
C THR A 32 9.32 6.62 4.41
N ALA A 33 9.27 6.61 3.08
CA ALA A 33 8.93 7.79 2.29
C ALA A 33 7.51 8.30 2.56
N LEU A 34 6.53 7.41 2.77
CA LEU A 34 5.18 7.80 3.18
C LEU A 34 5.16 8.43 4.56
N ARG A 35 5.94 7.90 5.51
CA ARG A 35 6.09 8.51 6.84
C ARG A 35 6.68 9.92 6.76
N GLU A 36 7.69 10.11 5.91
CA GLU A 36 8.28 11.44 5.63
C GLU A 36 7.29 12.41 4.98
N GLN A 37 6.30 11.90 4.24
CA GLN A 37 5.19 12.68 3.67
C GLN A 37 4.07 13.00 4.67
N GLY A 38 4.21 12.60 5.94
CA GLY A 38 3.27 12.91 7.01
C GLY A 38 2.26 11.80 7.33
N PHE A 39 2.41 10.59 6.78
CA PHE A 39 1.62 9.45 7.23
C PHE A 39 2.09 9.01 8.63
N GLU A 40 1.19 9.04 9.61
CA GLU A 40 1.46 8.56 10.96
C GLU A 40 1.55 7.02 10.96
N LEU A 41 2.77 6.51 10.85
CA LEU A 41 3.10 5.08 10.90
C LEU A 41 4.09 4.80 12.02
N THR A 42 3.72 3.88 12.90
CA THR A 42 4.63 3.33 13.91
C THR A 42 5.60 2.32 13.30
N ALA A 43 6.68 2.02 14.03
CA ALA A 43 7.61 0.98 13.64
C ALA A 43 6.92 -0.40 13.52
N SER A 44 6.01 -0.73 14.44
CA SER A 44 5.29 -2.01 14.43
C SER A 44 4.28 -2.12 13.29
N GLU A 45 3.63 -1.03 12.89
CA GLU A 45 2.76 -1.02 11.71
C GLU A 45 3.56 -1.18 10.41
N ILE A 46 4.75 -0.57 10.34
CA ILE A 46 5.67 -0.76 9.21
C ILE A 46 6.10 -2.22 9.13
N GLU A 47 6.54 -2.80 10.24
CA GLU A 47 6.95 -4.20 10.34
C GLU A 47 5.82 -5.14 9.88
N ALA A 48 4.62 -4.98 10.43
CA ALA A 48 3.47 -5.80 10.06
C ALA A 48 3.13 -5.72 8.56
N LEU A 49 3.21 -4.53 7.95
CA LEU A 49 2.97 -4.36 6.52
C LEU A 49 4.08 -5.00 5.67
N VAL A 50 5.34 -4.92 6.12
CA VAL A 50 6.50 -5.52 5.42
C VAL A 50 6.47 -7.05 5.49
N GLU A 51 6.05 -7.61 6.62
CA GLU A 51 5.93 -9.06 6.84
C GLU A 51 4.73 -9.69 6.11
N THR A 52 3.74 -8.88 5.73
CA THR A 52 2.59 -9.34 4.95
C THR A 52 3.04 -9.87 3.59
N ASP A 53 2.55 -11.05 3.20
CA ASP A 53 2.90 -11.69 1.92
C ASP A 53 2.67 -10.73 0.73
N ARG A 54 3.73 -10.51 -0.05
CA ARG A 54 3.69 -9.61 -1.21
C ARG A 54 2.70 -10.07 -2.27
N GLN A 55 2.48 -11.38 -2.41
CA GLN A 55 1.51 -11.92 -3.36
C GLN A 55 0.06 -11.59 -2.98
N LEU A 56 -0.22 -11.35 -1.69
CA LEU A 56 -1.54 -10.93 -1.23
C LEU A 56 -1.96 -9.61 -1.89
N TRP A 57 -1.06 -8.63 -1.98
CA TRP A 57 -1.37 -7.31 -2.55
C TRP A 57 -1.70 -7.40 -4.04
N ASN A 58 -0.93 -8.18 -4.79
CA ASN A 58 -1.17 -8.39 -6.22
C ASN A 58 -2.47 -9.16 -6.46
N SER A 59 -2.71 -10.21 -5.67
CA SER A 59 -3.92 -11.03 -5.77
C SER A 59 -5.18 -10.23 -5.39
N ALA A 60 -5.09 -9.39 -4.35
CA ALA A 60 -6.17 -8.50 -3.96
C ALA A 60 -6.48 -7.49 -5.07
N ALA A 61 -5.46 -6.83 -5.63
CA ALA A 61 -5.64 -5.88 -6.72
C ALA A 61 -6.31 -6.54 -7.94
N ALA A 62 -5.84 -7.72 -8.35
CA ALA A 62 -6.40 -8.46 -9.48
C ALA A 62 -7.89 -8.87 -9.31
N ARG A 63 -8.38 -8.94 -8.07
CA ARG A 63 -9.77 -9.33 -7.75
C ARG A 63 -10.70 -8.14 -7.49
N ILE A 64 -10.15 -6.93 -7.33
CA ILE A 64 -10.95 -5.72 -7.20
C ILE A 64 -11.35 -5.21 -8.59
N HIS A 65 -12.58 -4.72 -8.70
CA HIS A 65 -13.11 -4.16 -9.95
C HIS A 65 -12.17 -3.05 -10.50
N PRO A 66 -11.81 -3.07 -11.79
CA PRO A 66 -10.83 -2.14 -12.35
C PRO A 66 -11.16 -0.65 -12.13
N SER A 67 -12.44 -0.28 -12.05
CA SER A 67 -12.87 1.11 -11.79
C SER A 67 -12.44 1.65 -10.43
N LEU A 68 -12.09 0.77 -9.49
CA LEU A 68 -11.57 1.14 -8.18
C LEU A 68 -10.04 1.23 -8.18
N GLN A 69 -9.39 0.75 -9.24
CA GLN A 69 -7.95 0.87 -9.38
C GLN A 69 -7.60 2.20 -10.03
N ARG A 70 -6.70 2.95 -9.40
CA ARG A 70 -5.99 4.06 -10.03
C ARG A 70 -4.87 3.46 -10.87
N CYS A 71 -5.23 3.00 -12.06
CA CYS A 71 -4.26 2.62 -13.09
C CYS A 71 -3.84 3.88 -13.83
N SER A 72 -2.53 4.16 -13.86
CA SER A 72 -1.96 5.31 -14.57
C SER A 72 -2.19 5.28 -16.09
N LEU A 73 -2.76 4.18 -16.61
CA LEU A 73 -2.98 3.90 -18.03
C LEU A 73 -4.47 3.87 -18.45
N CYS A 74 -5.42 4.06 -17.53
CA CYS A 74 -6.84 4.19 -17.90
C CYS A 74 -7.23 5.68 -17.95
N PRO A 75 -7.53 6.24 -19.14
CA PRO A 75 -8.02 7.61 -19.29
C PRO A 75 -9.43 7.81 -18.75
#